data_AF-A0A067GI03-F1
#
_entry.id   AF-A0A067GI03-F1
#
_cell.length_a   1.000
_cell.length_b   1.000
_cell.length_c   1.000
_cell.angle_alpha   90.00
_cell.angle_beta   90.00
_cell.angle_gamma   90.00
#
_symmetry.space_group_name_H-M   'P 1'
#
loop_
_entity.id
_entity.type
_entity.pdbx_description
1 polymer ?
#
loop_
_entity_poly.entity_id
_entity_poly.type
_entity_poly.pdbx_seq_one_letter_code
_entity_poly.pdbx_strand_id
1 'polypeptide(L)'
;MNCEVCQLKELEVEHYEIREVLRCILHTIIFHRALGLVRPKDIDLELFEITYVQCGDLEVEKKIDEKIEQFISWVEKHPNKKSQVIICLQFLCNATFSF
;
A
#
# COMPACT_ATOMS: atom_id res chain seq x y z
N MET A 1 -20.11 -3.96 12.71
CA MET A 1 -19.05 -3.27 11.94
C MET A 1 -18.87 -4.06 10.66
N ASN A 2 -19.32 -3.56 9.51
CA ASN A 2 -19.17 -4.28 8.25
C ASN A 2 -17.74 -4.09 7.75
N CYS A 3 -16.94 -5.16 7.76
CA CYS A 3 -15.64 -5.16 7.12
C CYS A 3 -15.89 -5.26 5.61
N GLU A 4 -15.74 -4.16 4.88
CA GLU A 4 -15.86 -4.17 3.42
C GLU A 4 -14.58 -4.75 2.83
N VAL A 5 -14.73 -5.85 2.08
CA VAL A 5 -13.64 -6.52 1.39
C VAL A 5 -13.64 -6.06 -0.06
N CYS A 6 -12.62 -5.29 -0.45
CA CYS A 6 -12.38 -4.94 -1.84
C CYS A 6 -11.37 -5.93 -2.44
N GLN A 7 -11.81 -6.72 -3.43
CA GLN A 7 -10.91 -7.56 -4.21
C GLN A 7 -10.46 -6.80 -5.46
N LEU A 8 -9.16 -6.53 -5.55
CA LEU A 8 -8.55 -6.01 -6.77
C LEU A 8 -8.37 -7.14 -7.78
N LYS A 9 -8.33 -6.80 -9.07
CA LYS A 9 -7.97 -7.77 -10.13
C LYS A 9 -6.56 -8.29 -9.90
N GLU A 10 -6.32 -9.55 -10.30
CA GLU A 10 -4.97 -10.12 -10.28
C GLU A 10 -4.03 -9.27 -11.14
N LEU A 11 -2.84 -8.99 -10.59
CA LEU A 11 -1.76 -8.26 -11.25
C LEU A 11 -0.62 -9.24 -11.51
N GLU A 12 -0.25 -9.38 -12.77
CA GLU A 12 0.94 -10.11 -13.19
C GLU A 12 2.10 -9.11 -13.27
N VAL A 13 3.11 -9.30 -12.42
CA VAL A 13 4.28 -8.41 -12.31
C VAL A 13 5.55 -9.24 -12.18
N GLU A 14 6.65 -8.71 -12.68
CA GLU A 14 7.97 -9.31 -12.49
C GLU A 14 8.46 -9.08 -11.05
N HIS A 15 9.39 -9.93 -10.59
CA HIS A 15 9.84 -9.90 -9.20
C HIS A 15 10.45 -8.55 -8.80
N TYR A 16 11.17 -7.90 -9.72
CA TYR A 16 11.77 -6.57 -9.48
C TYR A 16 10.73 -5.45 -9.41
N GLU A 17 9.53 -5.65 -9.97
CA GLU A 17 8.45 -4.66 -10.01
C GLU A 17 7.57 -4.71 -8.75
N ILE A 18 7.55 -5.85 -8.04
CA ILE A 18 6.68 -6.10 -6.89
C ILE A 18 6.76 -4.96 -5.86
N ARG A 19 7.97 -4.50 -5.53
CA ARG A 19 8.19 -3.45 -4.53
C ARG A 19 7.48 -2.16 -4.92
N GLU A 20 7.69 -1.72 -6.14
CA GLU A 20 7.18 -0.44 -6.65
C GLU A 20 5.66 -0.48 -6.86
N VAL A 21 5.14 -1.58 -7.40
CA VAL A 21 3.70 -1.76 -7.61
C VAL A 21 2.96 -1.81 -6.26
N LEU A 22 3.48 -2.54 -5.27
CA LEU A 22 2.87 -2.56 -3.93
C LEU A 22 2.93 -1.20 -3.24
N ARG A 23 4.06 -0.49 -3.36
CA ARG A 23 4.22 0.87 -2.83
C ARG A 23 3.17 1.79 -3.43
N CYS A 24 3.04 1.81 -4.75
CA CYS A 24 2.05 2.60 -5.48
C CYS A 24 0.60 2.30 -5.01
N ILE A 25 0.21 1.03 -4.95
CA ILE A 25 -1.14 0.61 -4.54
C ILE A 25 -1.42 1.00 -3.08
N LEU A 26 -0.48 0.74 -2.16
CA LEU A 26 -0.65 1.03 -0.73
C LEU A 26 -0.76 2.53 -0.47
N HIS A 27 0.10 3.34 -1.09
CA HIS A 27 0.01 4.79 -0.96
C HIS A 27 -1.30 5.33 -1.52
N THR A 28 -1.76 4.82 -2.66
CA THR A 28 -3.04 5.21 -3.26
C THR A 28 -4.22 4.88 -2.33
N ILE A 29 -4.27 3.66 -1.79
CA ILE A 29 -5.33 3.25 -0.85
C ILE A 29 -5.31 4.10 0.41
N ILE A 30 -4.13 4.33 0.99
CA ILE A 30 -4.00 5.10 2.23
C ILE A 30 -4.35 6.57 1.99
N PHE A 31 -3.95 7.15 0.85
CA PHE A 31 -4.32 8.51 0.49
C PHE A 31 -5.84 8.68 0.39
N HIS A 32 -6.54 7.74 -0.25
CA HIS A 32 -8.01 7.76 -0.32
C HIS A 32 -8.72 7.50 1.02
N ARG A 33 -8.04 6.89 1.99
CA ARG A 33 -8.61 6.52 3.30
C ARG A 33 -8.12 7.41 4.45
N ALA A 34 -7.12 8.26 4.22
CA ALA A 34 -6.58 9.16 5.22
C ALA A 34 -7.64 10.19 5.62
N LEU A 35 -8.13 10.09 6.85
CA LEU A 35 -9.05 11.06 7.44
C LEU A 35 -8.20 12.09 8.19
N GLY A 36 -7.79 13.16 7.51
CA GLY A 36 -6.98 14.22 8.12
C GLY A 36 -6.27 15.13 7.13
N LEU A 37 -5.47 16.08 7.65
CA LEU A 37 -4.60 16.93 6.85
C LEU A 37 -3.38 16.13 6.38
N VAL A 38 -3.35 15.77 5.10
CA VAL A 38 -2.19 15.16 4.45
C VAL A 38 -1.47 16.19 3.58
N ARG A 39 -0.17 16.03 3.37
CA ARG A 39 0.60 16.82 2.41
C ARG A 39 0.82 15.96 1.17
N PRO A 40 -0.08 16.03 0.17
CA PRO A 40 0.04 15.20 -1.02
C PRO A 40 1.36 15.50 -1.72
N LYS A 41 2.06 14.44 -2.10
CA LYS A 41 3.26 14.50 -2.92
C LYS A 41 3.08 13.54 -4.09
N ASP A 42 3.21 14.08 -5.29
CA ASP A 42 3.19 13.31 -6.52
C ASP A 42 4.50 12.53 -6.65
N ILE A 43 4.38 11.26 -7.06
CA ILE A 43 5.50 10.38 -7.36
C ILE A 43 5.28 9.77 -8.71
N ASP A 44 6.24 10.03 -9.58
CA ASP A 44 6.30 9.43 -10.90
C ASP A 44 6.96 8.06 -10.81
N LEU A 45 6.20 7.04 -11.22
CA LEU A 45 6.67 5.68 -11.35
C LEU A 45 7.10 5.47 -12.80
N GLU A 46 8.36 5.80 -13.09
CA GLU A 46 8.93 5.81 -14.44
C GLU A 46 8.78 4.46 -15.17
N LEU A 47 8.85 3.35 -14.44
CA LEU A 47 8.70 2.00 -15.00
C LEU A 47 7.33 1.75 -15.66
N PHE A 48 6.28 2.44 -15.20
CA PHE A 48 4.91 2.21 -15.62
C PHE A 48 4.23 3.43 -16.25
N GLU A 49 4.94 4.56 -16.39
CA GLU A 49 4.37 5.85 -16.84
C GLU A 49 3.13 6.27 -16.03
N ILE A 50 3.12 5.95 -14.73
CA ILE A 50 2.02 6.25 -13.80
C ILE A 50 2.52 7.25 -12.76
N THR A 51 1.71 8.25 -12.44
CA THR A 51 1.92 9.12 -11.27
C THR A 51 0.94 8.75 -10.18
N TYR A 52 1.43 8.50 -8.97
CA TYR A 52 0.60 8.25 -7.78
C TYR A 52 0.88 9.27 -6.69
N VAL A 53 -0.07 9.41 -5.75
CA VAL A 53 0.03 10.37 -4.64
C VAL A 53 0.33 9.65 -3.34
N GLN A 54 1.22 10.22 -2.54
CA GLN A 54 1.51 9.77 -1.18
C GLN A 54 1.25 10.88 -0.15
N CYS A 55 0.94 10.48 1.08
CA CYS A 55 0.50 11.38 2.15
C CYS A 55 1.61 12.25 2.78
N GLY A 56 2.88 11.96 2.48
CA GLY A 56 4.05 12.66 3.05
C GLY A 56 4.22 12.49 4.56
N ASP A 57 3.64 11.43 5.12
CA ASP A 57 3.73 11.08 6.54
C ASP A 57 4.77 9.98 6.74
N LEU A 58 5.83 10.27 7.51
CA LEU A 58 6.96 9.37 7.72
C LEU A 58 6.58 8.08 8.45
N GLU A 59 5.60 8.10 9.37
CA GLU A 59 5.15 6.89 10.04
C GLU A 59 4.38 5.98 9.09
N VAL A 60 3.56 6.58 8.21
CA VAL A 60 2.85 5.85 7.17
C VAL A 60 3.84 5.21 6.19
N GLU A 61 4.80 5.99 5.69
CA GLU A 61 5.85 5.50 4.78
C GLU A 61 6.62 4.33 5.39
N LYS A 62 7.06 4.45 6.64
CA LYS A 62 7.78 3.38 7.33
C LYS A 62 6.95 2.11 7.47
N LYS A 63 5.66 2.22 7.83
CA LYS A 63 4.77 1.07 7.97
C LYS A 63 4.51 0.38 6.62
N ILE A 64 4.37 1.15 5.55
CA ILE A 64 4.24 0.63 4.19
C ILE A 64 5.50 -0.17 3.83
N ASP A 65 6.68 0.41 4.06
CA ASP A 65 7.95 -0.24 3.73
C ASP A 65 8.18 -1.53 4.52
N GLU A 66 7.89 -1.54 5.83
CA GLU A 66 7.96 -2.75 6.65
C GLU A 66 7.03 -3.86 6.12
N LYS A 67 5.84 -3.50 5.64
CA LYS A 67 4.88 -4.46 5.08
C LYS A 67 5.29 -4.99 3.71
N ILE A 68 5.85 -4.14 2.87
CA ILE A 68 6.39 -4.54 1.56
C ILE A 68 7.56 -5.50 1.77
N GLU A 69 8.48 -5.19 2.68
CA GLU A 69 9.63 -6.03 2.97
C GLU A 69 9.22 -7.42 3.50
N GLN A 70 8.24 -7.45 4.42
CA GLN A 70 7.64 -8.70 4.90
C GLN A 70 7.07 -9.55 3.77
N PHE A 71 6.44 -8.91 2.78
CA PHE A 71 5.87 -9.61 1.64
C PHE A 71 6.94 -10.11 0.68
N ILE A 72 7.92 -9.28 0.31
CA ILE A 72 9.02 -9.67 -0.59
C ILE A 72 9.78 -10.87 0.00
N SER A 73 10.15 -10.79 1.28
CA SER A 73 10.77 -11.90 2.02
C SER A 73 9.93 -13.19 2.00
N TRP A 74 8.61 -13.09 1.90
CA TRP A 74 7.72 -14.26 1.81
C TRP A 74 7.68 -14.84 0.39
N VAL A 75 7.65 -13.98 -0.64
CA VAL A 75 7.69 -14.36 -2.06
C VAL A 75 9.02 -15.04 -2.40
N GLU A 76 10.15 -14.49 -1.95
CA GLU A 76 11.48 -15.08 -2.18
C GLU A 76 11.61 -16.50 -1.61
N LYS A 77 10.93 -16.78 -0.49
CA LYS A 77 10.90 -18.12 0.12
C LYS A 77 9.97 -19.09 -0.63
N HIS A 78 9.11 -18.61 -1.53
CA HIS A 78 8.10 -19.41 -2.23
C HIS A 78 7.99 -19.04 -3.73
N PRO A 79 9.07 -19.17 -4.53
CA PRO A 79 9.13 -18.66 -5.91
C PRO A 79 8.13 -19.31 -6.89
N ASN A 80 7.64 -20.52 -6.60
CA ASN A 80 6.73 -21.27 -7.49
C ASN A 80 5.24 -21.19 -7.10
N LYS A 81 4.85 -20.27 -6.21
CA LYS A 81 3.45 -20.09 -5.83
C LYS A 81 2.91 -18.76 -6.33
N LYS A 82 1.72 -18.76 -6.94
CA LYS A 82 0.93 -17.53 -7.13
C LYS A 82 0.74 -16.90 -5.75
N SER A 83 1.34 -15.74 -5.56
CA SER A 83 1.39 -15.06 -4.28
C SER A 83 0.23 -14.08 -4.21
N GLN A 84 -0.77 -14.39 -3.39
CA GLN A 84 -1.88 -13.47 -3.15
C GLN A 84 -1.58 -12.64 -1.90
N VAL A 85 -1.56 -11.32 -2.07
CA VAL A 85 -1.46 -10.37 -0.95
C VAL A 85 -2.87 -10.03 -0.48
N ILE A 86 -3.17 -10.35 0.78
CA ILE A 86 -4.36 -9.81 1.44
C ILE A 86 -3.88 -8.73 2.41
N ILE A 87 -4.04 -7.48 2.03
CA ILE A 87 -3.77 -6.34 2.91
C ILE A 87 -5.04 -6.06 3.71
N CYS A 88 -5.05 -6.47 4.97
CA CYS A 88 -6.06 -6.05 5.93
C CYS A 88 -5.65 -4.70 6.53
N LEU A 89 -6.21 -3.61 6.00
CA LEU A 89 -6.09 -2.29 6.63
C LEU A 89 -7.17 -2.14 7.70
N GLN A 90 -6.76 -2.34 8.95
CA GLN A 90 -7.64 -2.14 10.09
C GLN A 90 -7.60 -0.66 10.50
N PHE A 91 -8.43 0.15 9.87
CA PHE A 91 -8.63 1.54 10.27
C PHE A 91 -9.49 1.56 11.54
N LEU A 92 -8.83 1.51 12.71
CA LEU A 92 -9.48 1.92 13.95
C LEU A 92 -9.69 3.43 13.87
N CYS A 93 -10.95 3.83 13.80
CA CYS A 93 -11.36 5.22 13.94
C CYS A 93 -11.04 5.69 15.38
N ASN A 94 -9.78 5.99 15.67
CA ASN A 94 -9.44 6.81 16.83
C ASN A 94 -9.68 8.27 16.45
N ALA A 95 -10.93 8.60 16.18
CA ALA A 95 -11.42 9.97 16.25
C ALA A 95 -11.52 10.36 17.72
N THR A 96 -10.37 10.56 18.37
CA THR A 96 -10.29 11.38 19.58
C THR A 96 -9.72 12.73 19.16
N PHE A 97 -10.40 13.41 18.23
CA PHE A 97 -10.32 14.86 18.17
C PHE A 97 -11.23 15.39 19.27
N SER A 98 -10.67 15.50 20.49
CA SER A 98 -11.23 16.39 21.50
C SER A 98 -11.10 17.81 20.97
N PHE A 99 -12.24 18.44 20.66
CA PHE A 99 -12.35 19.90 20.65
C PHE A 99 -12.21 20.45 22.08
#